data_AF-A0A5R9KME5-F1
#
_entry.id   AF-A0A5R9KME5-F1
#
_cell.length_a   1.000
_cell.length_b   1.000
_cell.length_c   1.000
_cell.angle_alpha   90.00
_cell.angle_beta   90.00
_cell.angle_gamma   90.00
#
_symmetry.space_group_name_H-M   'P 1'
#
loop_
_entity.id
_entity.type
_entity.pdbx_description
1 polymer ?
#
loop_
_entity_poly.entity_id
_entity_poly.type
_entity_poly.pdbx_seq_one_letter_code
_entity_poly.pdbx_strand_id
1 'polypeptide(L)'
;MQIFHDPSKQINFLSQILSNGKKSLSFFISAGCPLGVAMPAGAWPLIPAIKELSQKVNKHFEEPANLPLKYGDLLHELNSDGLDQENIEQVLSFIRALSHVAGKGVVRGFSQANLADIEKVICEKIVELINVSLPSGDTPL
;
A
#
# COMPACT_ATOMS: atom_id res chain seq x y z
N MET A 1 -17.91 1.05 24.69
CA MET A 1 -19.07 1.38 23.83
C MET A 1 -18.90 0.65 22.52
N GLN A 2 -19.75 -0.34 22.21
CA GLN A 2 -19.77 -0.97 20.90
C GLN A 2 -20.53 -0.04 19.94
N ILE A 3 -19.85 0.49 18.92
CA ILE A 3 -20.48 1.26 17.87
C ILE A 3 -21.20 0.25 16.98
N PHE A 4 -22.51 0.08 17.18
CA PHE A 4 -23.33 -0.75 16.31
C PHE A 4 -23.61 0.01 15.01
N HIS A 5 -22.89 -0.34 13.96
CA HIS A 5 -23.18 0.14 12.62
C HIS A 5 -24.35 -0.66 12.04
N ASP A 6 -25.47 0.01 11.80
CA ASP A 6 -26.63 -0.56 11.10
C ASP A 6 -26.51 -0.25 9.59
N PRO A 7 -26.11 -1.21 8.75
CA PRO A 7 -25.91 -0.99 7.32
C PRO A 7 -27.21 -0.57 6.61
N SER A 8 -28.35 -1.04 7.11
CA SER A 8 -29.67 -0.77 6.51
C SER A 8 -30.00 0.73 6.59
N LYS A 9 -29.67 1.39 7.70
CA LYS A 9 -29.84 2.84 7.86
C LYS A 9 -28.97 3.65 6.90
N GLN A 10 -27.71 3.24 6.73
CA GLN A 10 -26.76 3.89 5.80
C GLN A 10 -27.24 3.77 4.35
N ILE A 11 -27.69 2.56 3.95
CA ILE A 11 -28.22 2.30 2.60
C ILE A 11 -29.50 3.11 2.34
N ASN A 12 -30.43 3.14 3.30
CA ASN A 12 -31.67 3.93 3.17
C ASN A 12 -31.39 5.42 3.07
N PHE A 13 -30.46 5.94 3.88
CA PHE A 13 -30.04 7.33 3.83
C PHE A 13 -29.36 7.70 2.50
N LEU A 14 -28.46 6.85 2.00
CA LEU A 14 -27.83 7.02 0.69
C LEU A 14 -28.88 7.03 -0.43
N SER A 15 -29.82 6.08 -0.41
CA SER A 15 -30.92 6.00 -1.39
C SER A 15 -31.79 7.26 -1.38
N GLN A 16 -32.09 7.81 -0.19
CA GLN A 16 -32.84 9.07 -0.06
C GLN A 16 -32.06 10.27 -0.61
N ILE A 17 -30.75 10.36 -0.38
CA ILE A 17 -29.91 11.43 -0.95
C ILE A 17 -29.93 11.37 -2.48
N LEU A 18 -29.71 10.17 -3.04
CA LEU A 18 -29.71 9.93 -4.48
C LEU A 18 -31.06 10.25 -5.11
N SER A 19 -32.17 9.90 -4.44
CA SER A 19 -33.53 10.09 -4.96
C SER A 19 -33.99 11.55 -4.94
N ASN A 20 -33.57 12.32 -3.93
CA ASN A 20 -34.08 13.68 -3.73
C ASN A 20 -33.29 14.72 -4.55
N GLY A 21 -32.10 14.38 -5.06
CA GLY A 21 -31.27 15.19 -5.98
C GLY A 21 -30.80 16.56 -5.46
N LYS A 22 -31.26 16.97 -4.27
CA LYS A 22 -31.07 18.31 -3.68
C LYS A 22 -29.86 18.42 -2.76
N LYS A 23 -29.13 17.32 -2.53
CA LYS A 23 -27.95 17.29 -1.67
C LYS A 23 -26.75 16.86 -2.50
N SER A 24 -25.65 17.60 -2.39
CA SER A 24 -24.37 17.18 -2.96
C SER A 24 -23.91 15.91 -2.27
N LEU A 25 -23.55 14.91 -3.06
CA LEU A 25 -22.96 13.66 -2.62
C LEU A 25 -21.54 13.59 -3.18
N SER A 26 -20.58 13.38 -2.28
CA SER A 26 -19.17 13.20 -2.65
C SER A 26 -18.70 11.86 -2.07
N PHE A 27 -18.02 11.07 -2.89
CA PHE A 27 -17.34 9.86 -2.44
C PHE A 27 -15.89 10.19 -2.17
N PHE A 28 -15.42 9.86 -0.96
CA PHE A 28 -14.00 9.86 -0.65
C PHE A 28 -13.50 8.43 -0.73
N ILE A 29 -12.73 8.14 -1.76
CA ILE A 29 -12.12 6.82 -1.98
C ILE A 29 -10.66 6.96 -1.56
N SER A 30 -10.33 6.46 -0.37
CA SER A 30 -8.95 6.37 0.11
C SER A 30 -8.39 4.98 -0.14
N ALA A 31 -7.11 4.89 -0.49
CA ALA A 31 -6.35 3.65 -0.33
C ALA A 31 -6.11 3.40 1.18
N GLY A 32 -6.03 2.12 1.58
CA GLY A 32 -5.85 1.73 2.99
C GLY A 32 -6.86 0.71 3.51
N CYS A 33 -7.44 -0.12 2.64
CA CYS A 33 -8.26 -1.22 3.11
C CYS A 33 -7.34 -2.29 3.74
N PRO A 34 -7.52 -2.65 5.03
CA PRO A 34 -6.76 -3.73 5.64
C PRO A 34 -7.12 -5.09 5.03
N LEU A 35 -8.25 -5.17 4.33
CA LEU A 35 -8.75 -6.38 3.68
C LEU A 35 -8.46 -6.33 2.18
N GLY A 36 -7.83 -7.40 1.67
CA GLY A 36 -7.66 -7.59 0.24
C GLY A 36 -8.93 -8.11 -0.45
N VAL A 37 -9.02 -7.94 -1.76
CA VAL A 37 -10.01 -8.60 -2.62
C VAL A 37 -9.37 -9.84 -3.21
N ALA A 38 -9.78 -11.00 -2.70
CA ALA A 38 -9.26 -12.28 -3.14
C ALA A 38 -9.70 -12.62 -4.58
N MET A 39 -8.84 -13.36 -5.27
CA MET A 39 -9.11 -13.99 -6.56
C MET A 39 -9.33 -15.51 -6.35
N PRO A 40 -9.75 -16.28 -7.38
CA PRO A 40 -9.83 -17.73 -7.28
C PRO A 40 -8.55 -18.36 -6.70
N ALA A 41 -8.69 -19.48 -6.00
CA ALA A 41 -7.61 -20.11 -5.26
C ALA A 41 -6.34 -20.30 -6.11
N GLY A 42 -5.21 -19.79 -5.62
CA GLY A 42 -3.91 -19.83 -6.29
C GLY A 42 -3.59 -18.62 -7.18
N ALA A 43 -4.56 -17.74 -7.45
CA ALA A 43 -4.31 -16.48 -8.15
C ALA A 43 -3.91 -15.37 -7.18
N TRP A 44 -3.11 -14.42 -7.68
CA TRP A 44 -2.79 -13.20 -6.93
C TRP A 44 -4.08 -12.37 -6.72
N PRO A 45 -4.31 -11.82 -5.51
CA PRO A 45 -5.50 -11.04 -5.22
C PRO A 45 -5.64 -9.83 -6.16
N LEU A 46 -6.89 -9.48 -6.49
CA LEU A 46 -7.19 -8.31 -7.30
C LEU A 46 -6.77 -7.02 -6.59
N ILE A 47 -6.96 -7.00 -5.27
CA ILE A 47 -6.46 -5.95 -4.38
C ILE A 47 -5.72 -6.67 -3.25
N PRO A 48 -4.38 -6.65 -3.19
CA PRO A 48 -3.64 -7.33 -2.13
C PRO A 48 -3.83 -6.63 -0.78
N ALA A 49 -3.80 -7.40 0.30
CA ALA A 49 -3.64 -6.82 1.63
C ALA A 49 -2.24 -6.20 1.76
N ILE A 50 -2.11 -5.13 2.55
CA ILE A 50 -0.83 -4.42 2.74
C ILE A 50 0.28 -5.39 3.17
N LYS A 51 0.01 -6.30 4.11
CA LYS A 51 0.99 -7.28 4.58
C LYS A 51 1.53 -8.19 3.46
N GLU A 52 0.63 -8.72 2.64
CA GLU A 52 1.01 -9.61 1.52
C GLU A 52 1.80 -8.84 0.47
N LEU A 53 1.40 -7.59 0.18
CA LEU A 53 2.12 -6.69 -0.72
C LEU A 53 3.54 -6.42 -0.21
N SER A 54 3.68 -6.04 1.06
CA SER A 54 4.99 -5.78 1.69
C SER A 54 5.91 -6.98 1.62
N GLN A 55 5.43 -8.18 1.97
CA GLN A 55 6.23 -9.40 1.90
C GLN A 55 6.72 -9.69 0.47
N LYS A 56 5.90 -9.37 -0.53
CA LYS A 56 6.24 -9.63 -1.93
C LYS A 56 7.23 -8.63 -2.48
N VAL A 57 7.12 -7.36 -2.07
CA VAL A 57 8.14 -6.33 -2.33
C VAL A 57 9.45 -6.68 -1.63
N ASN A 58 9.42 -7.07 -0.34
CA ASN A 58 10.63 -7.43 0.40
C ASN A 58 11.39 -8.59 -0.26
N LYS A 59 10.68 -9.63 -0.70
CA LYS A 59 11.28 -10.74 -1.45
C LYS A 59 11.91 -10.31 -2.77
N HIS A 60 11.36 -9.31 -3.45
CA HIS A 60 11.93 -8.80 -4.69
C HIS A 60 13.33 -8.18 -4.49
N PHE A 61 13.60 -7.62 -3.31
CA PHE A 61 14.93 -7.09 -2.96
C PHE A 61 15.96 -8.17 -2.60
N GLU A 62 15.55 -9.42 -2.42
CA GLU A 62 16.46 -10.57 -2.24
C GLU A 62 17.06 -11.03 -3.59
N GLU A 63 16.50 -10.57 -4.72
CA GLU A 63 16.99 -10.91 -6.05
C GLU A 63 18.38 -10.30 -6.33
N PRO A 64 19.29 -11.00 -7.03
CA PRO A 64 20.66 -10.53 -7.25
C PRO A 64 20.78 -9.14 -7.88
N ALA A 65 19.80 -8.76 -8.71
CA ALA A 65 19.76 -7.45 -9.37
C ALA A 65 19.55 -6.30 -8.37
N ASN A 66 18.88 -6.55 -7.24
CA ASN A 66 18.48 -5.54 -6.26
C ASN A 66 19.37 -5.54 -5.00
N LEU A 67 20.18 -6.57 -4.78
CA LEU A 67 21.14 -6.64 -3.66
C LEU A 67 22.03 -5.39 -3.50
N PRO A 68 22.53 -4.73 -4.57
CA PRO A 68 23.36 -3.52 -4.42
C PRO A 68 22.65 -2.34 -3.74
N LEU A 69 21.32 -2.34 -3.68
CA LEU A 69 20.52 -1.26 -3.07
C LEU A 69 20.54 -1.28 -1.54
N LYS A 70 21.09 -2.34 -0.91
CA LYS A 70 21.20 -2.47 0.55
C LYS A 70 19.87 -2.31 1.30
N TYR A 71 18.78 -2.80 0.71
CA TYR A 71 17.46 -2.71 1.30
C TYR A 71 17.37 -3.40 2.68
N GLY A 72 18.14 -4.48 2.90
CA GLY A 72 18.22 -5.13 4.21
C GLY A 72 18.74 -4.20 5.33
N ASP A 73 19.70 -3.34 5.03
CA ASP A 73 20.21 -2.34 5.98
C ASP A 73 19.13 -1.30 6.30
N LEU A 74 18.32 -0.91 5.30
CA LEU A 74 17.20 0.01 5.49
C LEU A 74 16.12 -0.60 6.39
N LEU A 75 15.79 -1.87 6.19
CA LEU A 75 14.84 -2.59 7.05
C LEU A 75 15.37 -2.72 8.49
N HIS A 76 16.67 -2.92 8.67
CA HIS A 76 17.29 -2.93 9.99
C HIS A 76 17.11 -1.59 10.71
N GLU A 77 17.41 -0.47 10.03
CA GLU A 77 17.20 0.88 10.58
C GLU A 77 15.73 1.15 10.89
N LEU A 78 14.82 0.72 10.03
CA LEU A 78 13.38 0.85 10.24
C LEU A 78 12.91 0.10 11.49
N ASN A 79 13.35 -1.15 11.66
CA ASN A 79 13.03 -1.95 12.84
C ASN A 79 13.64 -1.35 14.13
N SER A 80 14.81 -0.70 14.04
CA SER A 80 15.43 -0.01 15.18
C SER A 80 14.59 1.16 15.70
N ASP A 81 13.78 1.77 14.83
CA ASP A 81 12.82 2.83 15.16
C ASP A 81 11.45 2.27 15.59
N GLY A 82 11.31 0.94 15.73
CA GLY A 82 10.09 0.27 16.16
C GLY A 82 8.97 0.23 15.12
N LEU A 83 9.31 0.45 13.85
CA LEU A 83 8.38 0.39 12.72
C LEU A 83 8.29 -1.05 12.16
N ASP A 84 7.19 -1.34 11.48
CA ASP A 84 6.88 -2.65 10.91
C ASP A 84 7.32 -2.74 9.44
N GLN A 85 8.34 -3.55 9.17
CA GLN A 85 8.82 -3.87 7.82
C GLN A 85 7.82 -4.66 6.95
N GLU A 86 6.77 -5.25 7.54
CA GLU A 86 5.66 -5.87 6.81
C GLU A 86 4.54 -4.86 6.49
N ASN A 87 4.78 -3.56 6.73
CA ASN A 87 3.92 -2.47 6.31
C ASN A 87 4.67 -1.54 5.35
N ILE A 88 4.43 -1.71 4.05
CA ILE A 88 5.11 -0.95 2.99
C ILE A 88 4.85 0.55 3.08
N GLU A 89 3.74 0.99 3.67
CA GLU A 89 3.46 2.41 3.89
C GLU A 89 4.39 3.00 4.96
N GLN A 90 4.71 2.23 6.00
CA GLN A 90 5.71 2.62 7.01
C GLN A 90 7.11 2.65 6.39
N VAL A 91 7.46 1.67 5.56
CA VAL A 91 8.73 1.65 4.82
C VAL A 91 8.88 2.89 3.94
N LEU A 92 7.88 3.20 3.12
CA LEU A 92 7.90 4.38 2.25
C LEU A 92 7.93 5.68 3.05
N SER A 93 7.18 5.77 4.15
CA SER A 93 7.19 6.93 5.03
C SER A 93 8.56 7.14 5.67
N PHE A 94 9.20 6.06 6.10
CA PHE A 94 10.55 6.08 6.66
C PHE A 94 11.59 6.53 5.63
N ILE A 95 11.55 5.98 4.41
CA ILE A 95 12.43 6.38 3.30
C ILE A 95 12.32 7.89 3.04
N ARG A 96 11.09 8.42 2.96
CA ARG A 96 10.84 9.85 2.71
C ARG A 96 11.31 10.74 3.85
N ALA A 97 11.11 10.31 5.10
CA ALA A 97 11.60 11.01 6.27
C ALA A 97 13.15 11.07 6.27
N LEU A 98 13.82 9.94 6.04
CA LEU A 98 15.28 9.91 5.91
C LEU A 98 15.77 10.77 4.75
N SER A 99 15.11 10.71 3.59
CA SER A 99 15.46 11.49 2.40
C SER A 99 15.41 12.99 2.69
N HIS A 100 14.38 13.44 3.42
CA HIS A 100 14.24 14.83 3.84
C HIS A 100 15.34 15.27 4.81
N VAL A 101 15.71 14.41 5.78
CA VAL A 101 16.76 14.69 6.77
C VAL A 101 18.16 14.64 6.16
N ALA A 102 18.41 13.73 5.21
CA ALA A 102 19.70 13.58 4.55
C ALA A 102 20.11 14.87 3.82
N GLY A 103 19.17 15.53 3.15
CA GLY A 103 19.46 16.67 2.29
C GLY A 103 20.57 16.34 1.29
N LYS A 104 21.71 17.05 1.35
CA LYS A 104 22.89 16.79 0.52
C LYS A 104 23.93 15.84 1.16
N GLY A 105 23.68 15.39 2.39
CA GLY A 105 24.57 14.53 3.16
C GLY A 105 24.15 13.06 3.14
N VAL A 106 24.53 12.36 4.22
CA VAL A 106 24.20 10.96 4.46
C VAL A 106 23.57 10.87 5.85
N VAL A 107 22.47 10.12 5.97
CA VAL A 107 21.79 9.85 7.24
C VAL A 107 21.68 8.35 7.43
N ARG A 108 22.11 7.83 8.59
CA ARG A 108 22.07 6.39 8.91
C ARG A 108 22.64 5.49 7.80
N GLY A 109 23.68 5.97 7.10
CA GLY A 109 24.32 5.25 5.99
C GLY A 109 23.68 5.42 4.61
N PHE A 110 22.60 6.19 4.49
CA PHE A 110 21.89 6.40 3.22
C PHE A 110 21.99 7.85 2.73
N SER A 111 22.29 8.02 1.44
CA SER A 111 22.16 9.30 0.74
C SER A 111 20.76 9.44 0.13
N GLN A 112 20.40 10.67 -0.24
CA GLN A 112 19.14 10.94 -0.95
C GLN A 112 19.01 10.12 -2.25
N ALA A 113 20.11 9.94 -2.99
CA ALA A 113 20.11 9.14 -4.22
C ALA A 113 19.81 7.66 -3.93
N ASN A 114 20.45 7.07 -2.90
CA ASN A 114 20.19 5.68 -2.54
C ASN A 114 18.73 5.46 -2.12
N LEU A 115 18.18 6.39 -1.33
CA LEU A 115 16.79 6.32 -0.88
C LEU A 115 15.81 6.46 -2.05
N ALA A 116 16.09 7.35 -3.00
CA ALA A 116 15.28 7.52 -4.20
C ALA A 116 15.30 6.28 -5.10
N ASP A 117 16.45 5.62 -5.26
CA ASP A 117 16.57 4.38 -6.03
C ASP A 117 15.75 3.24 -5.39
N ILE A 118 15.83 3.10 -4.06
CA ILE A 118 15.02 2.12 -3.31
C ILE A 118 13.52 2.44 -3.47
N GLU A 119 13.10 3.69 -3.26
CA GLU A 119 11.71 4.12 -3.40
C GLU A 119 11.17 3.82 -4.80
N LYS A 120 11.98 4.08 -5.84
CA LYS A 120 11.62 3.81 -7.23
C LYS A 120 11.35 2.32 -7.46
N VAL A 121 12.26 1.44 -7.03
CA VAL A 121 12.09 -0.01 -7.19
C VAL A 121 10.87 -0.52 -6.42
N ILE A 122 10.61 0.01 -5.22
CA ILE A 122 9.38 -0.29 -4.47
C ILE A 122 8.15 0.11 -5.29
N CYS A 123 8.10 1.34 -5.79
CA CYS A 123 6.94 1.84 -6.54
C CYS A 123 6.69 1.05 -7.82
N GLU A 124 7.74 0.74 -8.57
CA GLU A 124 7.66 -0.08 -9.79
C GLU A 124 7.11 -1.47 -9.46
N LYS A 125 7.61 -2.11 -8.40
CA LYS A 125 7.14 -3.43 -8.00
C LYS A 125 5.69 -3.44 -7.50
N ILE A 126 5.27 -2.39 -6.78
CA ILE A 126 3.87 -2.23 -6.36
C ILE A 126 2.97 -2.13 -7.59
N VAL A 127 3.31 -1.28 -8.56
CA VAL A 127 2.53 -1.10 -9.79
C VAL A 127 2.39 -2.42 -10.53
N GLU A 128 3.47 -3.20 -10.66
CA GLU A 128 3.43 -4.53 -11.26
C GLU A 128 2.45 -5.46 -10.53
N LEU A 129 2.50 -5.50 -9.20
CA LEU A 129 1.69 -6.40 -8.38
C LEU A 129 0.20 -6.01 -8.37
N ILE A 130 -0.14 -4.73 -8.49
CA ILE A 130 -1.55 -4.28 -8.52
C ILE A 130 -2.13 -4.20 -9.93
N ASN A 131 -1.30 -4.35 -10.97
CA ASN A 131 -1.74 -4.38 -12.36
C ASN A 131 -2.31 -5.75 -12.74
N VAL A 132 -3.44 -6.11 -12.12
CA VAL A 132 -4.11 -7.39 -12.28
C VAL A 132 -5.31 -7.24 -13.20
N SER A 133 -5.46 -8.16 -14.16
CA SER A 133 -6.66 -8.21 -15.00
C SER A 133 -7.85 -8.75 -14.23
N LEU A 134 -9.02 -8.13 -14.43
CA LEU A 134 -10.26 -8.66 -13.88
C LEU A 134 -10.53 -10.07 -14.42
N PRO A 135 -11.04 -10.99 -13.59
CA PRO A 135 -11.41 -12.32 -14.05
C PRO A 135 -12.49 -12.22 -15.13
N SER A 136 -12.37 -13.05 -16.18
CA SER A 136 -13.38 -13.17 -17.22
C SER A 136 -14.62 -13.88 -16.65
N GLY A 137 -15.59 -13.09 -16.20
CA GLY A 137 -16.93 -13.49 -15.82
C GLY A 137 -17.87 -12.32 -16.03
N ASP A 138 -19.09 -12.58 -16.49
CA ASP A 138 -20.09 -11.53 -16.70
C ASP A 138 -20.26 -10.71 -15.41
N THR A 139 -20.05 -9.39 -15.49
CA THR A 139 -20.56 -8.46 -14.48
C THR A 139 -22.05 -8.77 -14.29
N PRO A 140 -22.53 -9.04 -13.07
CA PRO A 140 -23.97 -9.22 -12.86
C PRO A 140 -24.67 -7.94 -13.36
N LEU A 141 -25.49 -8.11 -14.39
CA LEU A 141 -26.38 -7.09 -14.97
C LEU A 141 -27.37 -6.56 -13.93
#